data_AF-A0A7H0YET5-F1
#
_entry.id   AF-A0A7H0YET5-F1
#
_cell.length_a   1.000
_cell.length_b   1.000
_cell.length_c   1.000
_cell.angle_alpha   90.00
_cell.angle_beta   90.00
_cell.angle_gamma   90.00
#
_symmetry.space_group_name_H-M   'P 1'
#
loop_
_entity.id
_entity.type
_entity.pdbx_description
1 polymer ?
#
loop_
_entity_poly.entity_id
_entity_poly.type
_entity_poly.pdbx_seq_one_letter_code
_entity_poly.pdbx_strand_id
1 'polypeptide(L)'
;MNIVKKIEEGKCSIDELENLLDEKNPIVLYHAMTHIGKEGIRTEEIFKKLNGLSLKREHQDKMIGHYKVGDLAIATMIKLGEKEDEITGFKILDEFEKKMVFRLFEEIEW
;
A
#
# COMPACT_ATOMS: atom_id res chain seq x y z
N MET A 1 16.41 -15.11 8.37
CA MET A 1 15.91 -14.65 7.05
C MET A 1 15.46 -13.21 7.21
N ASN A 2 15.85 -12.29 6.33
CA ASN A 2 15.36 -10.91 6.37
C ASN A 2 13.86 -10.90 6.06
N ILE A 3 13.07 -10.07 6.76
CA ILE A 3 11.63 -9.95 6.57
C ILE A 3 11.27 -9.58 5.12
N VAL A 4 12.04 -8.68 4.49
CA VAL A 4 11.84 -8.29 3.08
C VAL A 4 11.94 -9.51 2.16
N LYS A 5 13.01 -10.30 2.32
CA LYS A 5 13.22 -11.53 1.55
C LYS A 5 12.12 -12.56 1.80
N LYS A 6 11.59 -12.63 3.03
CA LYS A 6 10.46 -13.52 3.35
C LYS A 6 9.18 -13.12 2.61
N ILE A 7 8.90 -11.82 2.52
CA ILE A 7 7.76 -11.26 1.79
C ILE A 7 7.91 -11.55 0.29
N GLU A 8 9.06 -11.22 -0.30
CA GLU A 8 9.34 -11.42 -1.74
C GLU A 8 9.26 -12.89 -2.17
N GLU A 9 9.63 -13.82 -1.28
CA GLU A 9 9.52 -15.26 -1.53
C GLU A 9 8.11 -15.83 -1.29
N GLY A 10 7.11 -15.00 -0.94
CA GLY A 10 5.73 -15.43 -0.67
C GLY A 10 5.59 -16.35 0.54
N LYS A 11 6.50 -16.22 1.52
CA LYS A 11 6.56 -17.09 2.71
C LYS A 11 5.88 -16.48 3.94
N CYS A 12 5.30 -15.29 3.81
CA CYS A 12 4.51 -14.68 4.86
C CYS A 12 3.10 -15.27 4.86
N SER A 13 2.62 -15.64 6.05
CA SER A 13 1.20 -15.92 6.24
C SER A 13 0.37 -14.64 6.14
N ILE A 14 -0.95 -14.77 5.99
CA ILE A 14 -1.88 -13.63 5.97
C ILE A 14 -1.77 -12.82 7.26
N ASP A 15 -1.79 -13.48 8.43
CA ASP A 15 -1.64 -12.80 9.73
C ASP A 15 -0.31 -12.03 9.82
N GLU A 16 0.77 -12.56 9.25
CA GLU A 16 2.04 -11.84 9.19
C GLU A 16 1.98 -10.61 8.29
N LEU A 17 1.36 -10.72 7.11
CA LEU A 17 1.16 -9.58 6.21
C LEU A 17 0.30 -8.50 6.87
N GLU A 18 -0.76 -8.90 7.57
CA GLU A 18 -1.59 -7.98 8.36
C GLU A 18 -0.77 -7.24 9.41
N ASN A 19 0.07 -7.95 10.17
CA ASN A 19 0.95 -7.33 11.17
C ASN A 19 2.00 -6.39 10.54
N LEU A 20 2.52 -6.74 9.36
CA LEU A 20 3.49 -5.91 8.64
C LEU A 20 2.91 -4.56 8.19
N LEU A 21 1.59 -4.45 8.01
CA LEU A 21 0.94 -3.17 7.68
C LEU A 21 0.93 -2.18 8.86
N ASP A 22 1.20 -2.63 10.09
CA ASP A 22 1.34 -1.76 11.27
C ASP A 22 2.78 -1.23 11.45
N GLU A 23 3.72 -1.71 10.65
CA GLU A 23 5.12 -1.30 10.75
C GLU A 23 5.32 0.17 10.42
N LYS A 24 6.36 0.76 11.03
CA LYS A 24 6.76 2.14 10.75
C LYS A 24 7.76 2.24 9.61
N ASN A 25 8.39 1.13 9.24
CA ASN A 25 9.45 1.12 8.24
C ASN A 25 8.85 1.21 6.83
N PRO A 26 9.05 2.30 6.08
CA PRO A 26 8.47 2.47 4.74
C PRO A 26 8.93 1.41 3.73
N ILE A 27 10.13 0.84 3.92
CA ILE A 27 10.65 -0.23 3.06
C ILE A 27 9.84 -1.50 3.30
N VAL A 28 9.61 -1.87 4.56
CA VAL A 28 8.81 -3.06 4.90
C VAL A 28 7.38 -2.90 4.38
N LEU A 29 6.78 -1.72 4.58
CA LEU A 29 5.48 -1.38 4.04
C LEU A 29 5.42 -1.49 2.52
N TYR A 30 6.44 -1.02 1.80
CA TYR A 30 6.53 -1.13 0.35
C TYR A 30 6.45 -2.60 -0.11
N HIS A 31 7.31 -3.45 0.45
CA HIS A 31 7.33 -4.87 0.07
C HIS A 31 6.04 -5.59 0.46
N ALA A 32 5.48 -5.30 1.64
CA ALA A 32 4.22 -5.91 2.08
C ALA A 32 3.05 -5.54 1.16
N MET A 33 2.87 -4.24 0.88
CA MET A 33 1.76 -3.75 0.05
C MET A 33 1.88 -4.16 -1.43
N THR A 34 3.09 -4.20 -1.98
CA THR A 34 3.32 -4.70 -3.35
C THR A 34 3.03 -6.19 -3.44
N HIS A 35 3.50 -6.99 -2.48
CA HIS A 35 3.21 -8.42 -2.42
C HIS A 35 1.71 -8.71 -2.25
N ILE A 36 1.02 -7.98 -1.37
CA ILE A 36 -0.44 -8.09 -1.20
C ILE A 36 -1.17 -7.82 -2.52
N GLY A 37 -0.80 -6.75 -3.23
CA GLY A 37 -1.42 -6.41 -4.52
C GLY A 37 -1.07 -7.39 -5.64
N LYS A 38 0.15 -7.93 -5.65
CA LYS A 38 0.60 -8.97 -6.59
C LYS A 38 -0.22 -10.25 -6.45
N GLU A 39 -0.33 -10.76 -5.23
CA GLU A 39 -0.98 -12.03 -4.92
C GLU A 39 -2.50 -11.90 -4.78
N GLY A 40 -3.04 -10.68 -4.85
CA GLY A 40 -4.49 -10.45 -4.77
C GLY A 40 -5.08 -10.73 -3.38
N ILE A 41 -4.31 -10.52 -2.31
CA ILE A 41 -4.71 -10.90 -0.95
C ILE A 41 -5.74 -9.92 -0.41
N ARG A 42 -6.98 -10.40 -0.23
CA ARG A 42 -8.17 -9.55 -0.02
C ARG A 42 -8.91 -9.88 1.29
N THR A 43 -8.29 -9.65 2.45
CA THR A 43 -8.96 -9.82 3.76
C THR A 43 -9.54 -8.51 4.28
N GLU A 44 -10.60 -8.59 5.10
CA GLU A 44 -11.23 -7.41 5.71
C GLU A 44 -10.23 -6.59 6.53
N GLU A 45 -9.36 -7.26 7.29
CA GLU A 45 -8.35 -6.58 8.12
C GLU A 45 -7.26 -5.92 7.26
N ILE A 46 -6.80 -6.56 6.17
CA ILE A 46 -5.90 -5.89 5.19
C ILE A 46 -6.55 -4.63 4.64
N PHE A 47 -7.82 -4.68 4.23
CA PHE A 47 -8.50 -3.49 3.71
C PHE A 47 -8.61 -2.38 4.73
N LYS A 48 -9.01 -2.71 5.95
CA LYS A 48 -9.10 -1.74 7.04
C LYS A 48 -7.75 -1.07 7.30
N LYS A 49 -6.65 -1.84 7.29
CA LYS A 49 -5.30 -1.30 7.47
C LYS A 49 -4.84 -0.46 6.28
N LEU A 50 -5.05 -0.91 5.05
CA LEU A 50 -4.75 -0.13 3.84
C LEU A 50 -5.53 1.18 3.80
N ASN A 51 -6.80 1.18 4.21
CA ASN A 51 -7.60 2.40 4.29
C ASN A 51 -7.04 3.35 5.37
N GLY A 52 -6.59 2.84 6.51
CA GLY A 52 -5.87 3.64 7.51
C GLY A 52 -4.55 4.21 6.99
N LEU A 53 -3.76 3.41 6.26
CA LEU A 53 -2.51 3.85 5.62
C LEU A 53 -2.75 4.88 4.52
N SER A 54 -3.88 4.82 3.81
CA SER A 54 -4.24 5.78 2.75
C SER A 54 -4.30 7.23 3.23
N LEU A 55 -4.52 7.43 4.54
CA LEU A 55 -4.58 8.73 5.20
C LEU A 55 -3.20 9.23 5.68
N LYS A 56 -2.15 8.40 5.62
CA LYS A 56 -0.78 8.77 6.00
C LYS A 56 -0.09 9.56 4.89
N ARG A 57 -0.23 10.89 4.96
CA ARG A 57 0.25 11.84 3.93
C ARG A 57 1.19 12.92 4.45
N GLU A 58 1.68 12.80 5.68
CA GLU A 58 2.60 13.76 6.29
C GLU A 58 4.02 13.63 5.74
N HIS A 59 4.90 14.60 6.01
CA HIS A 59 6.28 14.56 5.55
C HIS A 59 7.04 13.31 6.04
N GLN A 60 6.72 12.83 7.23
CA GLN A 60 7.27 11.60 7.82
C GLN A 60 6.79 10.32 7.12
N ASP A 61 5.68 10.39 6.38
CA ASP A 61 5.10 9.26 5.66
C ASP A 61 5.68 9.10 4.24
N LYS A 62 6.79 9.79 3.96
CA LYS A 62 7.50 9.68 2.70
C LYS A 62 8.07 8.26 2.53
N MET A 63 7.89 7.69 1.35
CA MET A 63 8.35 6.34 1.04
C MET A 63 9.53 6.37 0.07
N ILE A 64 9.28 6.54 -1.24
CA ILE A 64 10.30 6.59 -2.30
C ILE A 64 10.01 7.79 -3.19
N GLY A 65 11.05 8.57 -3.52
CA GLY A 65 10.92 9.73 -4.41
C GLY A 65 9.95 10.77 -3.86
N HIS A 66 8.85 11.00 -4.58
CA HIS A 66 7.79 11.93 -4.19
C HIS A 66 6.56 11.23 -3.59
N TYR A 67 6.56 9.90 -3.53
CA TYR A 67 5.43 9.10 -3.08
C TYR A 67 5.41 8.95 -1.55
N LYS A 68 4.19 8.90 -1.02
CA LYS A 68 3.90 8.69 0.39
C LYS A 68 3.35 7.29 0.61
N VAL A 69 3.37 6.84 1.87
CA VAL A 69 2.72 5.59 2.30
C VAL A 69 1.27 5.53 1.88
N GLY A 70 0.54 6.65 2.01
CA GLY A 70 -0.83 6.74 1.56
C GLY A 70 -1.03 6.52 0.06
N ASP A 71 -0.09 6.98 -0.79
CA ASP A 71 -0.22 6.78 -2.24
C ASP A 71 -0.12 5.30 -2.61
N LEU A 72 0.82 4.57 -2.00
CA LEU A 72 0.96 3.14 -2.22
C LEU A 72 -0.25 2.38 -1.70
N ALA A 73 -0.76 2.72 -0.51
CA ALA A 73 -1.92 2.05 0.06
C ALA A 73 -3.15 2.20 -0.85
N ILE A 74 -3.35 3.37 -1.44
CA ILE A 74 -4.41 3.60 -2.43
C ILE A 74 -4.17 2.77 -3.69
N ALA A 75 -2.96 2.81 -4.26
CA ALA A 75 -2.61 2.03 -5.44
C ALA A 75 -2.82 0.51 -5.21
N THR A 76 -2.47 0.00 -4.03
CA THR A 76 -2.73 -1.40 -3.64
C THR A 76 -4.22 -1.70 -3.56
N MET A 77 -5.05 -0.82 -2.98
CA MET A 77 -6.51 -1.03 -2.95
C MET A 77 -7.12 -1.04 -4.36
N ILE A 78 -6.69 -0.12 -5.23
CA ILE A 78 -7.08 -0.11 -6.66
C ILE A 78 -6.66 -1.42 -7.33
N LYS A 79 -5.43 -1.90 -7.07
CA LYS A 79 -4.92 -3.17 -7.59
C LYS A 79 -5.78 -4.36 -7.16
N LEU A 80 -6.28 -4.34 -5.93
CA LEU A 80 -7.18 -5.37 -5.38
C LEU A 80 -8.64 -5.23 -5.85
N GLY A 81 -8.94 -4.25 -6.71
CA GLY A 81 -10.24 -4.05 -7.33
C GLY A 81 -11.20 -3.13 -6.58
N GLU A 82 -10.74 -2.38 -5.58
CA GLU A 82 -11.54 -1.30 -5.01
C GLU A 82 -11.69 -0.14 -5.98
N LYS A 83 -12.88 0.46 -6.00
CA LYS A 83 -13.08 1.66 -6.77
C LYS A 83 -12.50 2.86 -6.04
N GLU A 84 -11.96 3.77 -6.80
CA GLU A 84 -11.39 5.04 -6.33
C GLU A 84 -12.37 5.85 -5.47
N ASP A 85 -13.65 5.85 -5.83
CA ASP A 85 -14.74 6.52 -5.12
C ASP A 85 -15.23 5.75 -3.89
N GLU A 86 -14.65 4.60 -3.56
CA GLU A 86 -14.88 3.85 -2.33
C GLU A 86 -13.71 4.06 -1.33
N ILE A 87 -12.54 4.49 -1.82
CA ILE A 87 -11.33 4.70 -1.02
C ILE A 87 -11.33 6.09 -0.36
N THR A 88 -11.43 6.14 0.98
CA THR A 88 -11.46 7.40 1.76
C THR A 88 -10.25 8.28 1.48
N GLY A 89 -9.04 7.71 1.46
CA GLY A 89 -7.81 8.44 1.19
C GLY A 89 -7.72 9.03 -0.22
N PHE A 90 -8.41 8.43 -1.21
CA PHE A 90 -8.41 8.95 -2.59
C PHE A 90 -9.36 10.15 -2.74
N LYS A 91 -10.50 10.15 -2.04
CA LYS A 91 -11.51 11.22 -2.10
C LYS A 91 -10.99 12.59 -1.66
N ILE A 92 -10.04 12.61 -0.72
CA ILE A 92 -9.49 13.83 -0.16
C ILE A 92 -8.33 14.40 -0.98
N LEU A 93 -7.87 13.69 -2.02
CA LEU A 93 -6.76 14.10 -2.87
C LEU A 93 -7.17 15.22 -3.82
N ASP A 94 -6.24 16.14 -4.06
CA ASP A 94 -6.35 17.04 -5.20
C ASP A 94 -6.02 16.32 -6.53
N GLU A 95 -6.28 16.98 -7.65
CA GLU A 95 -6.08 16.41 -8.99
C GLU A 95 -4.61 16.08 -9.30
N PHE A 96 -3.66 16.78 -8.68
CA PHE A 96 -2.24 16.48 -8.84
C PHE A 96 -1.88 15.22 -8.06
N GLU A 97 -2.31 15.11 -6.81
CA GLU A 97 -2.11 13.94 -5.96
C GLU A 97 -2.74 12.67 -6.55
N LYS A 98 -3.95 12.76 -7.12
CA LYS A 98 -4.57 11.61 -7.82
C LYS A 98 -3.71 11.11 -8.99
N LYS A 99 -3.18 12.03 -9.80
CA LYS A 99 -2.26 11.68 -10.90
C LYS A 99 -0.99 11.00 -10.39
N MET A 100 -0.48 11.41 -9.23
CA MET A 100 0.67 10.76 -8.61
C MET A 100 0.34 9.32 -8.20
N VAL A 101 -0.84 9.05 -7.64
CA VAL A 101 -1.27 7.68 -7.31
C VAL A 101 -1.32 6.79 -8.56
N PHE A 102 -1.92 7.26 -9.66
CA PHE A 102 -1.99 6.48 -10.90
C PHE A 102 -0.62 6.24 -11.51
N ARG A 103 0.25 7.24 -11.47
CA ARG A 103 1.63 7.08 -11.93
C ARG A 103 2.38 6.04 -11.10
N LEU A 104 2.23 6.08 -9.77
CA LEU A 104 2.79 5.06 -8.88
C LEU A 104 2.28 3.67 -9.24
N PHE A 105 0.96 3.55 -9.46
CA PHE A 105 0.33 2.28 -9.83
C PHE A 105 0.92 1.69 -11.12
N GLU A 106 1.23 2.52 -12.11
CA GLU A 106 1.88 2.14 -13.37
C GLU A 106 3.38 1.83 -13.20
N GLU A 107 4.07 2.51 -12.29
CA GLU A 107 5.50 2.32 -12.02
C GLU A 107 5.81 1.07 -11.16
N ILE A 108 4.84 0.58 -10.39
CA ILE A 108 5.00 -0.64 -9.59
C ILE A 108 4.94 -1.88 -10.48
N GLU A 109 6.01 -2.67 -10.44
CA GLU A 109 5.99 -4.04 -10.93
C GLU A 109 5.26 -4.93 -9.93
N TRP A 110 3.95 -5.13 -10.14
CA TRP A 110 3.13 -6.05 -9.37
C TRP A 110 3.59 -7.50 -9.56
#